data_AF-A0A846UYD3-F1
#
_entry.id   AF-A0A846UYD3-F1
#
_cell.length_a   1.000
_cell.length_b   1.000
_cell.length_c   1.000
_cell.angle_alpha   90.00
_cell.angle_beta   90.00
_cell.angle_gamma   90.00
#
_symmetry.space_group_name_H-M   'P 1'
#
loop_
_entity.id
_entity.type
_entity.pdbx_description
1 polymer ?
#
loop_
_entity_poly.entity_id
_entity_poly.type
_entity_poly.pdbx_seq_one_letter_code
_entity_poly.pdbx_strand_id
1 'polypeptide(L)'
;MPSHWRELGALRMQTGGRGGVALVGTPAGEGVLRHYRRGGMVARFLGDRYVWTGADRTRSFAEFRLLAAMAREGLPVPEPIAARYRRHGPFYTADLITRHVPSARTLAECLAWGSLDAALAERTGDMIARFHRAGVWHADLNAHNILVAEPGLYLIDFDRGERRAPAEAWRTANLQRLRRSLLKLGAGAESEAVFEKTVWQPLAQSYAAAFGVGGDAP
;
A
#
# COMPACT_ATOMS: atom_id res chain seq x y z
N MET A 1 -16.26 3.43 -13.42
CA MET A 1 -15.63 4.70 -13.87
C MET A 1 -14.13 4.56 -14.19
N PRO A 2 -13.80 3.94 -15.34
CA PRO A 2 -12.64 4.38 -16.15
C PRO A 2 -13.03 5.24 -17.36
N SER A 3 -14.31 5.25 -17.75
CA SER A 3 -14.81 5.88 -18.98
C SER A 3 -14.67 7.40 -19.01
N HIS A 4 -15.03 8.12 -17.95
CA HIS A 4 -14.92 9.59 -17.92
C HIS A 4 -13.48 10.11 -18.11
N TRP A 5 -12.48 9.44 -17.52
CA TRP A 5 -11.07 9.81 -17.73
C TRP A 5 -10.52 9.33 -19.09
N ARG A 6 -11.06 8.23 -19.63
CA ARG A 6 -10.82 7.78 -21.01
C ARG A 6 -11.37 8.79 -22.02
N GLU A 7 -12.58 9.30 -21.79
CA GLU A 7 -13.26 10.30 -22.60
C GLU A 7 -12.52 11.65 -22.59
N LEU A 8 -11.87 11.99 -21.48
CA LEU A 8 -11.00 13.17 -21.37
C LEU A 8 -9.59 12.98 -21.98
N GLY A 9 -9.27 11.80 -22.53
CA GLY A 9 -7.93 11.50 -23.09
C GLY A 9 -6.78 11.51 -22.06
N ALA A 10 -7.10 11.68 -20.77
CA ALA A 10 -6.12 11.84 -19.71
C ALA A 10 -5.71 10.52 -19.05
N LEU A 11 -6.41 9.42 -19.35
CA LEU A 11 -6.12 8.10 -18.81
C LEU A 11 -5.10 7.35 -19.67
N ARG A 12 -3.91 7.12 -19.13
CA ARG A 12 -2.95 6.15 -19.67
C ARG A 12 -2.99 4.89 -18.83
N MET A 13 -3.28 3.75 -19.45
CA MET A 13 -3.15 2.46 -18.75
C MET A 13 -1.70 2.04 -18.85
N GLN A 14 -0.97 2.03 -17.74
CA GLN A 14 0.34 1.39 -17.69
C GLN A 14 0.15 -0.08 -17.39
N THR A 15 0.61 -0.94 -18.30
CA THR A 15 0.66 -2.39 -18.08
C THR A 15 1.81 -2.69 -17.13
N GLY A 16 1.48 -2.94 -15.86
CA GLY A 16 2.38 -3.53 -14.86
C GLY A 16 1.59 -4.61 -14.11
N GLY A 17 2.11 -5.84 -14.07
CA GLY A 17 1.54 -6.98 -13.34
C GLY A 17 0.03 -7.25 -13.49
N ARG A 18 -0.53 -7.98 -12.51
CA ARG A 18 -1.96 -8.39 -12.47
C ARG A 18 -2.88 -7.20 -12.16
N GLY A 19 -3.08 -6.34 -13.14
CA GLY A 19 -4.08 -5.27 -13.09
C GLY A 19 -3.45 -3.90 -13.32
N GLY A 20 -3.38 -3.51 -14.60
CA GLY A 20 -2.74 -2.27 -15.02
C GLY A 20 -3.18 -1.04 -14.21
N VAL A 21 -2.23 -0.14 -14.03
CA VAL A 21 -2.40 1.09 -13.26
C VAL A 21 -2.98 2.16 -14.17
N ALA A 22 -4.00 2.85 -13.70
CA ALA A 22 -4.61 3.98 -14.39
C ALA A 22 -3.83 5.26 -14.05
N LEU A 23 -2.96 5.71 -14.94
CA LEU A 23 -2.27 6.99 -14.82
C LEU A 23 -3.13 8.12 -15.35
N VAL A 24 -3.10 9.26 -14.67
CA VAL A 24 -3.85 10.46 -15.03
C VAL A 24 -2.96 11.69 -14.91
N GLY A 25 -2.93 12.52 -15.95
CA GLY A 25 -2.31 13.85 -15.87
C GLY A 25 -3.18 14.78 -15.03
N THR A 26 -2.60 15.42 -14.01
CA THR A 26 -3.27 16.43 -13.19
C THR A 26 -2.47 17.73 -13.19
N PRO A 27 -3.06 18.89 -12.86
CA PRO A 27 -2.29 20.11 -12.65
C PRO A 27 -1.20 19.99 -11.57
N ALA A 28 -1.32 19.01 -10.67
CA ALA A 28 -0.33 18.70 -9.62
C ALA A 28 0.70 17.64 -10.06
N GLY A 29 0.75 17.29 -11.35
CA GLY A 29 1.63 16.25 -11.90
C GLY A 29 0.90 14.95 -12.25
N GLU A 30 1.67 13.94 -12.65
CA GLU A 30 1.13 12.61 -12.97
C GLU A 30 0.68 11.87 -11.71
N GLY A 31 -0.54 11.34 -11.74
CA GLY A 31 -1.16 10.63 -10.63
C GLY A 31 -1.61 9.22 -11.01
N VAL A 32 -1.68 8.36 -10.02
CA VAL A 32 -2.32 7.05 -10.08
C VAL A 32 -3.76 7.20 -9.62
N LEU A 33 -4.71 6.96 -10.53
CA LEU A 33 -6.13 6.90 -10.25
C LEU A 33 -6.53 5.48 -9.85
N ARG A 34 -7.10 5.36 -8.66
CA ARG A 34 -7.73 4.14 -8.18
C ARG A 34 -9.22 4.34 -7.99
N HIS A 35 -10.00 3.48 -8.64
CA HIS A 35 -11.43 3.37 -8.43
C HIS A 35 -11.71 2.28 -7.38
N TYR A 36 -12.40 2.61 -6.30
CA TYR A 36 -12.72 1.63 -5.26
C TYR A 36 -13.75 0.65 -5.79
N ARG A 37 -13.36 -0.61 -5.92
CA ARG A 37 -14.27 -1.70 -6.24
C ARG A 37 -14.60 -2.46 -4.96
N ARG A 38 -15.87 -2.83 -4.77
CA ARG A 38 -16.22 -3.82 -3.75
C ARG A 38 -15.73 -5.20 -4.19
N GLY A 39 -15.05 -5.91 -3.31
CA GLY A 39 -14.71 -7.33 -3.48
C GLY A 39 -15.71 -8.26 -2.78
N GLY A 40 -15.63 -9.56 -3.07
CA GLY A 40 -16.41 -10.62 -2.40
C GLY A 40 -17.83 -10.82 -2.95
N MET A 41 -18.57 -11.76 -2.36
CA MET A 41 -19.93 -12.15 -2.81
C MET A 41 -20.93 -10.98 -2.86
N VAL A 42 -20.71 -9.93 -2.07
CA VAL A 42 -21.52 -8.70 -2.05
C VAL A 42 -21.40 -7.90 -3.35
N ALA A 43 -20.26 -7.97 -4.04
CA ALA A 43 -20.05 -7.32 -5.34
C ALA A 43 -20.99 -7.87 -6.43
N ARG A 44 -21.40 -9.14 -6.30
CA ARG A 44 -22.32 -9.81 -7.25
C ARG A 44 -23.76 -9.26 -7.17
N PHE A 45 -24.15 -8.67 -6.04
CA PHE A 45 -25.48 -8.08 -5.84
C PHE A 45 -25.49 -6.55 -5.92
N LEU A 46 -24.43 -5.89 -5.45
CA LEU A 46 -24.38 -4.43 -5.32
C LEU A 46 -23.43 -3.74 -6.31
N GLY A 47 -22.60 -4.48 -7.05
CA GLY A 47 -21.57 -3.92 -7.92
C GLY A 47 -20.44 -3.25 -7.11
N ASP A 48 -19.98 -2.08 -7.56
CA ASP A 48 -18.94 -1.24 -6.94
C ASP A 48 -19.47 -0.30 -5.83
N ARG A 49 -20.75 -0.40 -5.49
CA ARG A 49 -21.47 0.55 -4.64
C ARG A 49 -21.34 0.25 -3.16
N TYR A 50 -20.96 1.25 -2.36
CA TYR A 50 -20.90 1.21 -0.90
C TYR A 50 -22.11 1.88 -0.26
N VAL A 51 -22.57 1.43 0.91
CA VAL A 51 -23.67 2.09 1.65
C VAL A 51 -23.16 3.43 2.19
N TRP A 52 -23.90 4.50 1.89
CA TRP A 52 -23.57 5.83 2.36
C TRP A 52 -23.99 6.00 3.83
N THR A 53 -23.04 6.36 4.69
CA THR A 53 -23.24 6.56 6.14
C THR A 53 -22.68 7.90 6.63
N GLY A 54 -22.44 8.84 5.69
CA GLY A 54 -21.79 10.13 5.92
C GLY A 54 -20.56 10.34 5.04
N ALA A 55 -20.27 11.59 4.69
CA ALA A 55 -19.13 11.95 3.84
C ALA A 55 -17.79 11.51 4.45
N ASP A 56 -17.62 11.71 5.75
CA ASP A 56 -16.41 11.33 6.49
C ASP A 56 -16.17 9.83 6.55
N ARG A 57 -17.20 9.01 6.33
CA ARG A 57 -17.10 7.55 6.38
C ARG A 57 -16.88 6.95 4.99
N THR A 58 -16.75 7.77 3.95
CA THR A 58 -16.42 7.28 2.61
C THR A 58 -14.98 6.80 2.57
N ARG A 59 -14.74 5.61 1.98
CA ARG A 59 -13.42 4.97 1.98
C ARG A 59 -12.33 5.85 1.38
N SER A 60 -12.62 6.49 0.25
CA SER A 60 -11.67 7.39 -0.41
C SER A 60 -11.27 8.57 0.47
N PHE A 61 -12.20 9.16 1.23
CA PHE A 61 -11.88 10.30 2.10
C PHE A 61 -11.15 9.86 3.36
N ALA A 62 -11.54 8.72 3.96
CA ALA A 62 -10.85 8.15 5.10
C ALA A 62 -9.38 7.85 4.76
N GLU A 63 -9.13 7.17 3.64
CA GLU A 63 -7.79 6.86 3.19
C GLU A 63 -7.00 8.09 2.75
N PHE A 64 -7.63 9.05 2.04
CA PHE A 64 -6.99 10.32 1.69
C PHE A 64 -6.46 11.04 2.93
N ARG A 65 -7.28 11.14 4.00
CA ARG A 65 -6.86 11.79 5.24
C ARG A 65 -5.75 11.01 5.96
N LEU A 66 -5.81 9.69 5.95
CA LEU A 66 -4.76 8.86 6.51
C LEU A 66 -3.44 9.05 5.75
N LEU A 67 -3.46 8.96 4.42
CA LEU A 67 -2.30 9.24 3.55
C LEU A 67 -1.75 10.63 3.78
N ALA A 68 -2.61 11.65 3.86
CA ALA A 68 -2.18 13.03 4.06
C ALA A 68 -1.52 13.24 5.43
N ALA A 69 -2.02 12.56 6.47
CA ALA A 69 -1.38 12.58 7.79
C ALA A 69 -0.02 11.88 7.77
N MET A 70 0.08 10.70 7.15
CA MET A 70 1.34 9.97 7.02
C MET A 70 2.38 10.74 6.20
N ALA A 71 1.97 11.38 5.10
CA ALA A 71 2.85 12.21 4.28
C ALA A 71 3.41 13.42 5.08
N ARG A 72 2.59 14.09 5.88
CA ARG A 72 3.04 15.19 6.77
C ARG A 72 4.02 14.71 7.85
N GLU A 73 3.92 13.45 8.27
CA GLU A 73 4.85 12.82 9.21
C GLU A 73 6.14 12.31 8.54
N GLY A 74 6.29 12.51 7.23
CA GLY A 74 7.45 12.05 6.46
C GLY A 74 7.49 10.53 6.31
N LEU A 75 6.36 9.83 6.48
CA LEU A 75 6.27 8.42 6.17
C LEU A 75 6.26 8.21 4.65
N PRO A 76 6.91 7.16 4.14
CA PRO A 76 7.07 6.97 2.71
C PRO A 76 5.80 6.39 2.09
N VAL A 77 4.86 7.28 1.78
CA VAL A 77 3.61 7.00 1.09
C VAL A 77 3.48 7.91 -0.13
N PRO A 78 2.79 7.48 -1.20
CA PRO A 78 2.44 8.38 -2.28
C PRO A 78 1.60 9.54 -1.79
N GLU A 79 1.96 10.76 -2.19
CA GLU A 79 1.21 11.97 -1.82
C GLU A 79 -0.23 11.86 -2.33
N PRO A 80 -1.25 12.01 -1.47
CA PRO A 80 -2.63 12.02 -1.93
C PRO A 80 -2.94 13.34 -2.65
N ILE A 81 -3.39 13.25 -3.91
CA ILE A 81 -3.68 14.42 -4.75
C ILE A 81 -5.15 14.83 -4.63
N ALA A 82 -6.06 13.86 -4.80
CA ALA A 82 -7.49 14.12 -4.76
C ALA A 82 -8.27 12.87 -4.34
N ALA A 83 -9.40 13.07 -3.69
CA ALA A 83 -10.38 12.02 -3.44
C ALA A 83 -11.77 12.48 -3.87
N ARG A 84 -12.58 11.54 -4.32
CA ARG A 84 -13.97 11.78 -4.72
C ARG A 84 -14.86 10.68 -4.19
N TYR A 85 -16.10 11.04 -3.88
CA TYR A 85 -17.22 10.10 -3.87
C TYR A 85 -18.37 10.66 -4.71
N ARG A 86 -19.19 9.78 -5.28
CA ARG A 86 -20.43 10.13 -5.97
C ARG A 86 -21.56 9.31 -5.39
N ARG A 87 -22.62 9.99 -4.90
CA ARG A 87 -23.81 9.33 -4.35
C ARG A 87 -24.74 8.85 -5.45
N HIS A 88 -25.37 7.73 -5.18
CA HIS A 88 -26.40 7.06 -6.00
C HIS A 88 -27.49 6.56 -5.05
N GLY A 89 -28.36 7.46 -4.59
CA GLY A 89 -29.35 7.16 -3.55
C GLY A 89 -28.70 6.76 -2.22
N PRO A 90 -28.99 5.55 -1.68
CA PRO A 90 -28.37 5.06 -0.44
C PRO A 90 -26.93 4.57 -0.65
N PHE A 91 -26.42 4.60 -1.88
CA PHE A 91 -25.11 4.09 -2.23
C PHE A 91 -24.14 5.18 -2.66
N TYR A 92 -22.85 4.86 -2.72
CA TYR A 92 -21.83 5.71 -3.34
C TYR A 92 -20.76 4.90 -4.08
N THR A 93 -20.14 5.54 -5.07
CA THR A 93 -18.87 5.12 -5.70
C THR A 93 -17.75 6.06 -5.28
N ALA A 94 -16.50 5.60 -5.31
CA ALA A 94 -15.37 6.37 -4.80
C ALA A 94 -14.12 6.23 -5.67
N ASP A 95 -13.34 7.30 -5.71
CA ASP A 95 -12.07 7.39 -6.43
C ASP A 95 -11.03 8.06 -5.54
N LEU A 96 -9.76 7.64 -5.68
CA LEU A 96 -8.61 8.27 -5.05
C LEU A 96 -7.52 8.45 -6.12
N ILE A 97 -6.88 9.61 -6.12
CA ILE A 97 -5.70 9.91 -6.93
C ILE A 97 -4.53 10.13 -5.96
N THR A 98 -3.45 9.41 -6.19
CA THR A 98 -2.18 9.58 -5.48
C THR A 98 -1.08 9.94 -6.47
N ARG A 99 0.00 10.58 -6.02
CA ARG A 99 1.14 10.88 -6.88
C ARG A 99 1.75 9.60 -7.44
N HIS A 100 2.03 9.59 -8.74
CA HIS A 100 2.71 8.48 -9.35
C HIS A 100 4.16 8.40 -8.84
N VAL A 101 4.59 7.20 -8.43
CA VAL A 101 5.99 6.91 -8.10
C VAL A 101 6.65 6.38 -9.37
N PRO A 102 7.46 7.19 -10.07
CA PRO A 102 8.02 6.82 -11.36
C PRO A 102 8.99 5.64 -11.24
N SER A 103 9.01 4.78 -12.24
CA SER A 103 9.93 3.63 -12.33
C SER A 103 9.85 2.65 -11.14
N ALA A 104 8.74 2.68 -10.40
CA ALA A 104 8.53 1.78 -9.27
C ALA A 104 8.27 0.35 -9.72
N ARG A 105 8.83 -0.61 -8.97
CA ARG A 105 8.52 -2.04 -9.06
C ARG A 105 7.95 -2.47 -7.72
N THR A 106 6.97 -3.36 -7.72
CA THR A 106 6.52 -3.96 -6.46
C THR A 106 7.62 -4.86 -5.87
N LEU A 107 7.66 -5.02 -4.55
CA LEU A 107 8.55 -5.99 -3.91
C LEU A 107 8.31 -7.41 -4.43
N ALA A 108 7.08 -7.73 -4.81
CA ALA A 108 6.72 -8.97 -5.50
C ALA A 108 7.38 -9.12 -6.88
N GLU A 109 7.45 -8.05 -7.68
CA GLU A 109 8.18 -8.05 -8.96
C GLU A 109 9.69 -8.14 -8.75
N CYS A 110 10.23 -7.46 -7.73
CA CYS A 110 11.63 -7.61 -7.34
C CYS A 110 11.96 -9.06 -6.97
N LEU A 111 11.10 -9.71 -6.18
CA LEU A 111 11.23 -11.14 -5.87
C LEU A 111 11.20 -11.99 -7.14
N ALA A 112 10.22 -11.78 -8.03
CA ALA A 112 10.08 -12.57 -9.26
C ALA A 112 11.28 -12.40 -10.22
N TRP A 113 11.99 -11.26 -10.14
CA TRP A 113 13.19 -10.98 -10.93
C TRP A 113 14.49 -11.31 -10.19
N GLY A 114 14.44 -11.90 -9.00
CA GLY A 114 15.61 -12.25 -8.22
C GLY A 114 16.40 -11.04 -7.70
N SER A 115 15.77 -9.87 -7.61
CA SER A 115 16.39 -8.64 -7.09
C SER A 115 15.99 -8.30 -5.65
N LEU A 116 15.26 -9.20 -4.97
CA LEU A 116 15.06 -9.15 -3.53
C LEU A 116 16.26 -9.76 -2.80
N ASP A 117 17.27 -8.94 -2.56
CA ASP A 117 18.45 -9.29 -1.77
C ASP A 117 18.31 -8.87 -0.29
N ALA A 118 19.34 -9.17 0.51
CA ALA A 118 19.37 -8.83 1.93
C ALA A 118 19.28 -7.31 2.18
N ALA A 119 19.92 -6.49 1.33
CA ALA A 119 19.89 -5.04 1.48
C ALA A 119 18.50 -4.45 1.22
N LEU A 120 17.78 -4.93 0.21
CA LEU A 120 16.39 -4.53 -0.03
C LEU A 120 15.46 -5.04 1.08
N ALA A 121 15.74 -6.23 1.61
CA ALA A 121 15.00 -6.79 2.74
C ALA A 121 15.17 -5.96 4.02
N GLU A 122 16.39 -5.52 4.34
CA GLU A 122 16.69 -4.60 5.45
C GLU A 122 15.96 -3.26 5.27
N ARG A 123 16.11 -2.59 4.11
CA ARG A 123 15.39 -1.32 3.86
C ARG A 123 13.87 -1.48 4.03
N THR A 124 13.32 -2.64 3.67
CA THR A 124 11.90 -2.97 3.86
C THR A 124 11.55 -3.09 5.34
N GLY A 125 12.39 -3.76 6.14
CA GLY A 125 12.25 -3.87 7.59
C GLY A 125 12.25 -2.50 8.27
N ASP A 126 13.21 -1.65 7.95
CA ASP A 126 13.32 -0.27 8.45
C ASP A 126 12.08 0.56 8.11
N MET A 127 11.62 0.48 6.85
CA MET A 127 10.41 1.19 6.41
C MET A 127 9.20 0.77 7.25
N ILE A 128 8.97 -0.54 7.42
CA ILE A 128 7.81 -1.06 8.17
C ILE A 128 7.90 -0.64 9.65
N ALA A 129 9.10 -0.64 10.23
CA ALA A 129 9.31 -0.18 11.60
C ALA A 129 8.89 1.30 11.77
N ARG A 130 9.20 2.17 10.79
CA ARG A 130 8.77 3.58 10.81
C ARG A 130 7.25 3.71 10.83
N PHE A 131 6.53 2.96 10.00
CA PHE A 131 5.05 2.95 10.02
C PHE A 131 4.50 2.46 11.35
N HIS A 132 5.03 1.35 11.86
CA HIS A 132 4.55 0.77 13.12
C HIS A 132 4.83 1.68 14.32
N ARG A 133 5.95 2.42 14.33
CA ARG A 133 6.27 3.39 15.39
C ARG A 133 5.31 4.58 15.37
N ALA A 134 4.94 5.05 14.18
CA ALA A 134 3.91 6.07 13.99
C ALA A 134 2.47 5.57 14.27
N GLY A 135 2.32 4.33 14.78
CA GLY A 135 1.03 3.72 15.09
C GLY A 135 0.20 3.43 13.84
N VAL A 136 0.81 3.24 12.68
CA VAL A 136 0.09 2.92 11.44
C VAL A 136 -0.05 1.41 11.31
N TRP A 137 -1.29 0.94 11.26
CA TRP A 137 -1.63 -0.45 10.95
C TRP A 137 -2.14 -0.56 9.52
N HIS A 138 -1.60 -1.52 8.78
CA HIS A 138 -1.97 -1.78 7.39
C HIS A 138 -2.79 -3.06 7.27
N ALA A 139 -4.05 -2.98 6.84
CA ALA A 139 -4.95 -4.14 6.81
C ALA A 139 -4.45 -5.30 5.93
N ASP A 140 -3.71 -4.98 4.87
CA ASP A 140 -3.19 -5.96 3.93
C ASP A 140 -1.71 -5.74 3.56
N LEU A 141 -0.82 -5.68 4.58
CA LEU A 141 0.62 -5.58 4.34
C LEU A 141 1.13 -6.82 3.59
N ASN A 142 1.46 -6.66 2.31
CA ASN A 142 1.93 -7.72 1.42
C ASN A 142 2.93 -7.16 0.39
N ALA A 143 3.66 -8.03 -0.31
CA ALA A 143 4.73 -7.64 -1.23
C ALA A 143 4.25 -6.87 -2.49
N HIS A 144 2.97 -6.93 -2.87
CA HIS A 144 2.43 -6.10 -3.96
C HIS A 144 2.15 -4.65 -3.52
N ASN A 145 1.97 -4.43 -2.22
CA ASN A 145 1.70 -3.12 -1.65
C ASN A 145 2.98 -2.36 -1.23
N ILE A 146 4.15 -2.94 -1.48
CA ILE A 146 5.43 -2.28 -1.26
C ILE A 146 6.03 -1.96 -2.62
N LEU A 147 6.23 -0.67 -2.90
CA LEU A 147 6.90 -0.19 -4.09
C LEU A 147 8.38 0.06 -3.79
N VAL A 148 9.22 -0.32 -4.74
CA VAL A 148 10.67 -0.12 -4.78
C VAL A 148 10.96 0.83 -5.92
N ALA A 149 11.43 2.04 -5.59
CA ALA A 149 11.73 3.08 -6.57
C ALA A 149 12.89 3.93 -6.07
N GLU A 150 14.01 3.97 -6.78
CA GLU A 150 15.19 4.70 -6.32
C GLU A 150 14.87 6.20 -6.07
N PRO A 151 15.26 6.77 -4.91
CA PRO A 151 16.15 6.22 -3.87
C PRO A 151 15.45 5.51 -2.69
N GLY A 152 14.15 5.20 -2.78
CA GLY A 152 13.33 4.81 -1.64
C GLY A 152 12.40 3.61 -1.83
N LEU A 153 11.67 3.33 -0.76
CA LEU A 153 10.55 2.39 -0.73
C LEU A 153 9.30 3.18 -0.42
N TYR A 154 8.14 2.71 -0.87
CA TYR A 154 6.84 3.28 -0.54
C TYR A 154 5.87 2.17 -0.14
N LEU A 155 5.05 2.44 0.87
CA LEU A 155 3.90 1.59 1.19
C LEU A 155 2.66 2.21 0.55
N ILE A 156 1.86 1.39 -0.13
CA ILE A 156 0.65 1.80 -0.86
C ILE A 156 -0.57 0.98 -0.43
N ASP A 157 -1.75 1.41 -0.86
CA ASP A 157 -3.03 0.75 -0.57
C ASP A 157 -3.39 0.66 0.92
N PHE A 158 -3.67 1.82 1.51
CA PHE A 158 -4.17 1.91 2.88
C PHE A 158 -5.69 1.78 2.95
N ASP A 159 -6.33 1.04 2.02
CA ASP A 159 -7.77 0.77 2.14
C ASP A 159 -8.00 -0.06 3.41
N ARG A 160 -8.76 0.51 4.34
CA ARG A 160 -8.95 -0.01 5.71
C ARG A 160 -7.68 0.04 6.58
N GLY A 161 -6.67 0.82 6.23
CA GLY A 161 -5.58 1.18 7.13
C GLY A 161 -6.09 2.06 8.28
N GLU A 162 -5.45 1.96 9.44
CA GLU A 162 -5.90 2.65 10.67
C GLU A 162 -4.73 3.10 11.53
N ARG A 163 -4.97 4.10 12.39
CA ARG A 163 -4.09 4.45 13.50
C ARG A 163 -4.40 3.55 14.69
N ARG A 164 -3.38 2.92 15.26
CA ARG A 164 -3.46 2.06 16.44
C ARG A 164 -2.28 2.36 17.35
N ALA A 165 -2.50 2.40 18.66
CA ALA A 165 -1.41 2.43 19.62
C ALA A 165 -0.45 1.26 19.32
N PRO A 166 0.88 1.49 19.22
CA PRO A 166 1.83 0.42 18.95
C PRO A 166 1.71 -0.71 19.98
N ALA A 167 1.34 -1.89 19.51
CA ALA A 167 1.25 -3.09 20.34
C ALA A 167 1.85 -4.27 19.59
N GLU A 168 2.61 -5.09 20.31
CA GLU A 168 3.37 -6.20 19.72
C GLU A 168 2.50 -7.14 18.90
N ALA A 169 1.34 -7.53 19.44
CA ALA A 169 0.45 -8.49 18.80
C ALA A 169 0.07 -8.11 17.35
N TRP A 170 -0.36 -6.86 17.11
CA TRP A 170 -0.77 -6.46 15.77
C TRP A 170 0.44 -6.22 14.85
N ARG A 171 1.56 -5.72 15.38
CA ARG A 171 2.79 -5.50 14.60
C ARG A 171 3.34 -6.82 14.08
N THR A 172 3.45 -7.81 14.96
CA THR A 172 3.87 -9.17 14.63
C THR A 172 2.91 -9.80 13.63
N ALA A 173 1.60 -9.65 13.80
CA ALA A 173 0.62 -10.13 12.83
C ALA A 173 0.76 -9.47 11.44
N ASN A 174 1.12 -8.19 11.39
CA ASN A 174 1.38 -7.45 10.14
C ASN A 174 2.61 -8.01 9.41
N LEU A 175 3.73 -8.16 10.13
CA LEU A 175 4.96 -8.76 9.60
C LEU A 175 4.71 -10.20 9.11
N GLN A 176 3.98 -11.02 9.86
CA GLN A 176 3.65 -12.38 9.45
C GLN A 176 2.74 -12.45 8.23
N ARG A 177 1.92 -11.41 7.98
CA ARG A 177 1.18 -11.29 6.72
C ARG A 177 2.14 -11.07 5.55
N LEU A 178 3.12 -10.18 5.69
CA LEU A 178 4.14 -9.95 4.67
C LEU A 178 4.95 -11.22 4.40
N ARG A 179 5.45 -11.91 5.44
CA ARG A 179 6.18 -13.18 5.32
C ARG A 179 5.40 -14.20 4.50
N ARG A 180 4.13 -14.44 4.88
CA ARG A 180 3.25 -15.37 4.15
C ARG A 180 3.01 -14.95 2.71
N SER A 181 2.95 -13.65 2.42
CA SER A 181 2.81 -13.17 1.05
C SER A 181 4.05 -13.47 0.19
N LEU A 182 5.26 -13.28 0.74
CA LEU A 182 6.52 -13.61 0.06
C LEU A 182 6.64 -15.11 -0.21
N LEU A 183 6.32 -15.95 0.78
CA LEU A 183 6.29 -17.40 0.61
C LEU A 183 5.29 -17.85 -0.46
N LYS A 184 4.08 -17.28 -0.48
CA LYS A 184 3.07 -17.55 -1.52
C LYS A 184 3.53 -17.14 -2.92
N LEU A 185 4.42 -16.15 -3.02
CA LEU A 185 5.01 -15.69 -4.27
C LEU A 185 6.24 -16.51 -4.70
N GLY A 186 6.57 -17.57 -3.95
CA GLY A 186 7.65 -18.49 -4.31
C GLY A 186 9.01 -18.16 -3.68
N ALA A 187 9.10 -17.23 -2.73
CA ALA A 187 10.38 -16.86 -2.12
C ALA A 187 11.12 -18.04 -1.46
N GLY A 188 10.38 -19.04 -0.97
CA GLY A 188 10.93 -20.27 -0.40
C GLY A 188 10.88 -21.49 -1.33
N ALA A 189 10.62 -21.32 -2.63
CA ALA A 189 10.41 -22.45 -3.55
C ALA A 189 11.66 -23.31 -3.75
N GLU A 190 12.85 -22.70 -3.77
CA GLU A 190 14.12 -23.44 -3.83
C GLU A 190 14.52 -24.00 -2.46
N SER A 191 14.41 -23.18 -1.41
CA SER A 191 14.66 -23.57 -0.03
C SER A 191 14.12 -22.53 0.93
N GLU A 192 13.24 -22.93 1.85
CA GLU A 192 12.75 -22.04 2.92
C GLU A 192 13.90 -21.60 3.85
N ALA A 193 14.91 -22.44 4.06
CA ALA A 193 16.09 -22.07 4.86
C ALA A 193 16.93 -20.96 4.18
N VAL A 194 17.02 -20.98 2.85
CA VAL A 194 17.68 -19.90 2.10
C VAL A 194 16.87 -18.61 2.23
N PHE A 195 15.56 -18.66 1.97
CA PHE A 195 14.67 -17.51 2.16
C PHE A 195 14.78 -16.90 3.57
N GLU A 196 14.79 -17.74 4.59
CA GLU A 196 14.94 -17.32 5.98
C GLU A 196 16.25 -16.55 6.17
N LYS A 197 17.37 -17.11 5.70
CA LYS A 197 18.70 -16.50 5.89
C LYS A 197 18.91 -15.23 5.05
N THR A 198 18.45 -15.20 3.80
CA THR A 198 18.80 -14.14 2.84
C THR A 198 17.77 -13.02 2.77
N VAL A 199 16.53 -13.27 3.17
CA VAL A 199 15.44 -12.29 3.07
C VAL A 199 14.79 -12.04 4.42
N TRP A 200 14.28 -13.08 5.09
CA TRP A 200 13.44 -12.85 6.27
C TRP A 200 14.23 -12.39 7.50
N GLN A 201 15.37 -13.02 7.80
CA GLN A 201 16.22 -12.65 8.94
C GLN A 201 16.75 -11.21 8.81
N PRO A 202 17.35 -10.78 7.68
CA PRO A 202 17.78 -9.39 7.51
C PRO A 202 16.63 -8.39 7.72
N LEU A 203 15.46 -8.64 7.12
CA LEU A 203 14.27 -7.80 7.30
C LEU A 203 13.83 -7.73 8.76
N ALA A 204 13.72 -8.87 9.44
CA ALA A 204 13.23 -8.96 10.81
C ALA A 204 14.22 -8.31 11.81
N GLN A 205 15.52 -8.49 11.59
CA GLN A 205 16.58 -7.90 12.41
C GLN A 205 16.61 -6.37 12.26
N SER A 206 16.62 -5.86 11.02
CA SER A 206 16.55 -4.42 10.76
C SER A 206 15.25 -3.83 11.31
N TYR A 207 14.09 -4.50 11.12
CA TYR A 207 12.84 -4.08 11.74
C TYR A 207 12.96 -3.96 13.27
N ALA A 208 13.51 -4.97 13.94
CA ALA A 208 13.63 -4.97 15.40
C ALA A 208 14.58 -3.87 15.90
N ALA A 209 15.73 -3.72 15.24
CA ALA A 209 16.71 -2.67 15.54
C ALA A 209 16.09 -1.28 15.34
N ALA A 210 15.51 -1.01 14.17
CA ALA A 210 14.84 0.25 13.89
C ALA A 210 13.73 0.49 14.91
N PHE A 211 12.83 -0.47 15.15
CA PHE A 211 11.71 -0.26 16.07
C PHE A 211 12.19 0.06 17.51
N GLY A 212 13.23 -0.62 18.00
CA GLY A 212 13.77 -0.45 19.35
C GLY A 212 14.51 0.87 19.60
N VAL A 213 15.13 1.46 18.58
CA VAL A 213 15.91 2.71 18.70
C VAL A 213 15.06 3.96 19.04
N GLY A 214 13.73 3.85 19.09
CA GLY A 214 12.81 4.96 19.42
C GLY A 214 12.07 4.84 20.75
N GLY A 215 12.52 3.95 21.66
CA GLY A 215 11.86 3.67 22.94
C GLY A 215 12.04 4.72 24.03
N ASP A 216 13.03 5.61 23.89
CA ASP A 216 13.23 6.72 24.80
C ASP A 216 12.85 8.04 24.11
N ALA A 217 11.65 8.51 24.40
CA ALA A 217 11.34 9.93 24.41
C ALA A 217 10.73 10.22 25.80
N PRO A 218 11.15 11.32 26.46
CA PRO A 218 10.92 11.59 27.88
C PRO A 218 9.44 11.73 28.26
#